data_AF-A0A4Q3Y184-F1
#
_entry.id   AF-A0A4Q3Y184-F1
#
_cell.length_a   1.000
_cell.length_b   1.000
_cell.length_c   1.000
_cell.angle_alpha   90.00
_cell.angle_beta   90.00
_cell.angle_gamma   90.00
#
_symmetry.space_group_name_H-M   'P 1'
#
loop_
_entity.id
_entity.type
_entity.pdbx_description
1 polymer ?
#
loop_
_entity_poly.entity_id
_entity_poly.type
_entity_poly.pdbx_seq_one_letter_code
_entity_poly.pdbx_strand_id
1 'polypeptide(L)'
;MSGDLKPCPFCGANPHRGLEKVRHCQLHGDPLQDFSFWCPRGHAKVTASTEAEAITAWNTRTDTNSDLLEALAPFAALADEMDRVGATHRMPPAEIRRAAQYAHCHAARDAISKHRALIDSDNGAQHPTHCLPEALR
;
A
#
# COMPACT_ATOMS: atom_id res chain seq x y z
N MET A 1 -8.36 -16.74 -18.23
CA MET A 1 -8.13 -15.29 -18.10
C MET A 1 -7.47 -15.06 -16.76
N SER A 2 -6.14 -14.90 -16.72
CA SER A 2 -5.43 -14.55 -15.49
C SER A 2 -5.64 -13.06 -15.27
N GLY A 3 -6.56 -12.70 -14.38
CA GLY A 3 -6.79 -11.29 -14.03
C GLY A 3 -5.57 -10.74 -13.29
N ASP A 4 -5.17 -9.51 -13.60
CA ASP A 4 -4.05 -8.86 -12.93
C ASP A 4 -4.33 -8.70 -11.43
N LEU A 5 -3.39 -9.14 -10.59
CA LEU A 5 -3.47 -9.03 -9.14
C LEU A 5 -2.97 -7.66 -8.71
N LYS A 6 -3.78 -6.92 -7.94
CA LYS A 6 -3.38 -5.63 -7.36
C LYS A 6 -2.27 -5.82 -6.32
N PRO A 7 -1.28 -4.92 -6.22
CA PRO A 7 -0.23 -4.96 -5.19
C PRO A 7 -0.83 -4.84 -3.78
N CYS A 8 -0.11 -5.33 -2.77
CA CYS A 8 -0.52 -5.22 -1.37
C CYS A 8 -0.77 -3.74 -0.97
N PRO A 9 -1.96 -3.35 -0.44
CA PRO A 9 -2.27 -1.97 -0.10
C PRO A 9 -1.39 -1.42 1.03
N PHE A 10 -0.84 -2.32 1.86
CA PHE A 10 -0.04 -1.95 3.01
C PHE A 10 1.42 -1.64 2.67
N CYS A 11 1.97 -2.28 1.64
CA CYS A 11 3.41 -2.22 1.38
C CYS A 11 3.84 -2.21 -0.09
N GLY A 12 2.88 -2.13 -1.03
CA GLY A 12 3.16 -2.13 -2.47
C GLY A 12 3.63 -3.47 -3.05
N ALA A 13 4.02 -4.44 -2.22
CA ALA A 13 4.58 -5.70 -2.70
C ALA A 13 3.58 -6.54 -3.51
N ASN A 14 4.08 -7.17 -4.58
CA ASN A 14 3.32 -8.14 -5.35
C ASN A 14 3.00 -9.37 -4.49
N PRO A 15 1.74 -9.87 -4.53
CA PRO A 15 1.36 -11.04 -3.76
C PRO A 15 2.07 -12.31 -4.26
N HIS A 16 2.38 -13.19 -3.32
CA HIS A 16 2.66 -14.59 -3.63
C HIS A 16 1.36 -15.35 -3.86
N ARG A 17 1.46 -16.44 -4.61
CA ARG A 17 0.34 -17.33 -4.93
C ARG A 17 0.72 -18.78 -4.71
N GLY A 18 -0.25 -19.59 -4.31
CA GLY A 18 -0.01 -21.01 -4.07
C GLY A 18 -1.29 -21.76 -3.75
N LEU A 19 -1.17 -23.08 -3.82
CA LEU A 19 -2.20 -24.00 -3.40
C LEU A 19 -2.01 -24.36 -1.93
N GLU A 20 -3.09 -24.41 -1.18
CA GLU A 20 -3.09 -24.87 0.20
C GLU A 20 -2.94 -26.39 0.29
N LYS A 21 -2.80 -26.88 1.53
CA LYS A 21 -2.75 -28.31 1.79
C LYS A 21 -4.05 -28.98 1.33
N VAL A 22 -3.93 -30.08 0.58
CA VAL A 22 -5.07 -30.91 0.20
C VAL A 22 -5.78 -31.43 1.46
N ARG A 23 -7.08 -31.20 1.52
CA ARG A 23 -7.98 -31.66 2.58
C ARG A 23 -9.06 -32.54 1.94
N HIS A 24 -9.54 -33.56 2.64
CA HIS A 24 -10.54 -34.47 2.07
C HIS A 24 -11.93 -34.15 2.64
N CYS A 25 -12.95 -34.17 1.79
CA CYS A 25 -14.34 -34.03 2.20
C CYS A 25 -14.71 -35.19 3.15
N GLN A 26 -15.26 -34.90 4.33
CA GLN A 26 -15.61 -35.95 5.29
C GLN A 26 -16.78 -36.84 4.83
N LEU A 27 -17.63 -36.35 3.93
CA LEU A 27 -18.81 -37.07 3.47
C LEU A 27 -18.51 -37.97 2.27
N HIS A 28 -17.76 -37.47 1.28
CA HIS A 28 -17.53 -38.15 0.01
C HIS A 28 -16.09 -38.65 -0.15
N GLY A 29 -15.15 -38.17 0.66
CA GLY A 29 -13.72 -38.49 0.54
C GLY A 29 -12.99 -37.72 -0.55
N ASP A 30 -13.67 -36.86 -1.31
CA ASP A 30 -13.05 -36.13 -2.43
C ASP A 30 -11.93 -35.17 -1.95
N PRO A 31 -10.81 -35.08 -2.69
CA PRO A 31 -9.76 -34.13 -2.39
C PRO A 31 -10.22 -32.71 -2.75
N LEU A 32 -10.10 -31.82 -1.77
CA LEU A 32 -10.33 -30.38 -1.88
C LEU A 32 -9.00 -29.67 -1.71
N GLN A 33 -8.74 -28.69 -2.55
CA GLN A 33 -7.55 -27.86 -2.45
C GLN A 33 -7.92 -26.41 -2.72
N ASP A 34 -7.67 -25.56 -1.74
CA ASP A 34 -7.98 -24.14 -1.83
C ASP A 34 -6.79 -23.38 -2.46
N PHE A 35 -7.09 -22.29 -3.16
CA PHE A 35 -6.11 -21.34 -3.69
C PHE A 35 -5.90 -20.20 -2.70
N SER A 36 -4.65 -19.78 -2.53
CA SER A 36 -4.30 -18.66 -1.67
C SER A 36 -3.42 -17.62 -2.35
N PHE A 37 -3.70 -16.36 -2.03
CA PHE A 37 -2.84 -15.22 -2.28
C PHE A 37 -2.41 -14.60 -0.95
N TRP A 38 -1.14 -14.26 -0.80
CA TRP A 38 -0.64 -13.62 0.42
C TRP A 38 0.46 -12.60 0.13
N CYS A 39 0.52 -11.59 1.00
CA CYS A 39 1.62 -10.64 0.98
C CYS A 39 2.91 -11.32 1.48
N PRO A 40 4.06 -11.17 0.81
CA PRO A 40 5.34 -11.73 1.27
C PRO A 40 5.79 -11.16 2.64
N ARG A 41 5.28 -9.99 3.01
CA ARG A 41 5.55 -9.34 4.31
C ARG A 41 4.51 -9.65 5.38
N GLY A 42 3.50 -10.48 5.08
CA GLY A 42 2.51 -10.95 6.06
C GLY A 42 1.33 -10.01 6.36
N HIS A 43 1.14 -8.91 5.61
CA HIS A 43 0.05 -7.96 5.88
C HIS A 43 -1.35 -8.49 5.58
N ALA A 44 -1.49 -9.37 4.60
CA ALA A 44 -2.79 -9.87 4.15
C ALA A 44 -2.65 -11.27 3.53
N LYS A 45 -3.68 -12.08 3.70
CA LYS A 45 -3.86 -13.39 3.05
C LYS A 45 -5.33 -13.59 2.75
N VAL A 46 -5.64 -14.11 1.55
CA VAL A 46 -6.97 -14.61 1.20
C VAL A 46 -6.84 -16.03 0.67
N THR A 47 -7.86 -16.82 0.97
CA THR A 47 -8.00 -18.20 0.54
C THR A 47 -9.40 -18.37 -0.04
N ALA A 48 -9.50 -19.02 -1.20
CA ALA A 48 -10.78 -19.34 -1.82
C ALA A 48 -10.74 -20.70 -2.53
N SER A 49 -11.90 -21.23 -2.87
CA SER A 49 -12.02 -22.56 -3.47
C SER A 49 -11.52 -22.61 -4.91
N THR A 50 -11.50 -21.47 -5.59
CA THR A 50 -10.97 -21.33 -6.96
C THR A 50 -10.02 -20.14 -7.07
N GLU A 51 -9.13 -20.17 -8.06
CA GLU A 51 -8.21 -19.05 -8.32
C GLU A 51 -8.97 -17.75 -8.64
N ALA A 52 -10.05 -17.82 -9.42
CA ALA A 52 -10.82 -16.64 -9.82
C ALA A 52 -11.52 -15.96 -8.62
N GLU A 53 -12.06 -16.76 -7.69
CA GLU A 53 -12.61 -16.24 -6.43
C GLU A 53 -11.51 -15.60 -5.58
N ALA A 54 -10.34 -16.24 -5.50
CA ALA A 54 -9.21 -15.72 -4.74
C ALA A 54 -8.68 -14.40 -5.33
N ILE A 55 -8.63 -14.26 -6.67
CA ILE A 55 -8.25 -13.01 -7.36
C ILE A 55 -9.26 -11.92 -7.03
N THR A 56 -10.55 -12.24 -7.11
CA THR A 56 -11.64 -11.29 -6.83
C THR A 56 -11.55 -10.81 -5.38
N ALA A 57 -11.49 -11.74 -4.42
CA ALA A 57 -11.38 -11.44 -3.00
C ALA A 57 -10.12 -10.66 -2.65
N TRP A 58 -8.99 -10.96 -3.30
CA TRP A 58 -7.79 -10.14 -3.18
C TRP A 58 -8.09 -8.73 -3.71
N ASN A 59 -8.51 -8.57 -4.97
CA ASN A 59 -8.65 -7.27 -5.63
C ASN A 59 -9.76 -6.36 -5.08
N THR A 60 -10.72 -6.91 -4.34
CA THR A 60 -11.81 -6.18 -3.66
C THR A 60 -11.59 -6.02 -2.16
N ARG A 61 -10.45 -6.48 -1.61
CA ARG A 61 -10.12 -6.25 -0.20
C ARG A 61 -10.14 -4.76 0.12
N THR A 62 -10.72 -4.42 1.26
CA THR A 62 -10.80 -3.03 1.72
C THR A 62 -9.39 -2.48 1.86
N ASP A 63 -9.11 -1.39 1.13
CA ASP A 63 -7.86 -0.66 1.29
C ASP A 63 -7.99 0.23 2.53
N THR A 64 -7.77 -0.36 3.71
CA THR A 64 -7.76 0.37 4.97
C THR A 64 -6.78 1.55 4.98
N ASN A 65 -5.79 1.57 4.08
CA ASN A 65 -4.89 2.71 3.96
C ASN A 65 -5.53 3.88 3.21
N SER A 66 -6.36 3.62 2.18
CA SER A 66 -7.08 4.69 1.47
C SER A 66 -8.00 5.47 2.41
N ASP A 67 -8.79 4.75 3.21
CA ASP A 67 -9.71 5.38 4.18
C ASP A 67 -8.94 6.14 5.27
N LEU A 68 -7.81 5.58 5.74
CA LEU A 68 -6.94 6.25 6.70
C LEU A 68 -6.29 7.50 6.11
N LEU A 69 -5.84 7.46 4.86
CA LEU A 69 -5.25 8.62 4.18
C LEU A 69 -6.28 9.74 3.98
N GLU A 70 -7.51 9.40 3.61
CA GLU A 70 -8.62 10.36 3.52
C GLU A 70 -8.94 10.97 4.88
N ALA A 71 -9.00 10.15 5.94
CA ALA A 71 -9.23 10.63 7.30
C ALA A 71 -8.09 11.53 7.83
N LEU A 72 -6.85 11.33 7.35
CA LEU A 72 -5.69 12.12 7.77
C LEU A 72 -5.49 13.41 6.94
N ALA A 73 -6.13 13.53 5.77
CA ALA A 73 -5.97 14.69 4.89
C ALA A 73 -6.28 16.05 5.55
N PRO A 74 -7.32 16.21 6.39
CA PRO A 74 -7.60 17.47 7.08
C PRO A 74 -6.48 17.89 8.03
N PHE A 75 -5.85 16.94 8.72
CA PHE A 75 -4.75 17.22 9.65
C PHE A 75 -3.48 17.65 8.91
N ALA A 76 -3.23 17.07 7.73
CA ALA A 76 -2.14 17.48 6.86
C ALA A 76 -2.33 18.92 6.36
N ALA A 77 -3.55 19.25 5.90
CA ALA A 77 -3.90 20.59 5.44
C ALA A 77 -3.75 21.64 6.57
N LEU A 78 -4.14 21.29 7.79
CA LEU A 78 -3.93 22.14 8.96
C LEU A 78 -2.45 22.38 9.24
N ALA A 79 -1.60 21.35 9.13
CA ALA A 79 -0.16 21.50 9.29
C ALA A 79 0.44 22.50 8.29
N ASP A 80 0.04 22.40 7.02
CA ASP A 80 0.51 23.30 5.96
C ASP A 80 0.06 24.75 6.19
N GLU A 81 -1.16 24.96 6.70
CA GLU A 81 -1.66 26.29 7.05
C GLU A 81 -0.88 26.90 8.21
N MET A 82 -0.58 26.11 9.25
CA MET A 82 0.21 26.58 10.39
C MET A 82 1.63 26.99 9.97
N ASP A 83 2.25 26.26 9.03
CA ASP A 83 3.55 26.62 8.47
C ASP A 83 3.49 27.94 7.68
N ARG A 84 2.40 28.16 6.93
CA ARG A 84 2.18 29.41 6.18
C ARG A 84 2.02 30.61 7.11
N VAL A 85 1.24 30.48 8.18
CA VAL A 85 1.08 31.52 9.21
C VAL A 85 2.42 31.79 9.89
N GLY A 86 3.15 30.75 10.27
CA GLY A 86 4.48 30.87 10.85
C GLY A 86 5.46 31.63 9.96
N ALA A 87 5.51 31.30 8.67
CA ALA A 87 6.34 32.02 7.70
C ALA A 87 5.95 33.50 7.59
N THR A 88 4.64 33.78 7.58
CA THR A 88 4.09 35.15 7.48
C THR A 88 4.51 36.01 8.67
N HIS A 89 4.51 35.44 9.87
CA HIS A 89 4.84 36.13 11.12
C HIS A 89 6.29 35.94 11.57
N ARG A 90 7.14 35.31 10.74
CA ARG A 90 8.56 34.99 11.07
C ARG A 90 8.72 34.20 12.36
N MET A 91 7.73 33.36 12.68
CA MET A 91 7.80 32.46 13.83
C MET A 91 8.66 31.25 13.47
N PRO A 92 9.70 30.92 14.26
CA PRO A 92 10.49 29.73 14.02
C PRO A 92 9.63 28.47 14.24
N PRO A 93 9.83 27.38 13.45
CA PRO A 93 9.03 26.15 13.55
C PRO A 93 8.96 25.55 14.98
N ALA A 94 9.97 25.79 15.81
CA ALA A 94 9.97 25.37 17.21
C ALA A 94 8.95 26.11 18.09
N GLU A 95 8.63 27.37 17.77
CA GLU A 95 7.60 28.15 18.47
C GLU A 95 6.20 27.76 17.98
N ILE A 96 6.04 27.50 16.68
CA ILE A 96 4.79 26.97 16.13
C ILE A 96 4.49 25.58 16.74
N ARG A 97 5.53 24.73 16.93
CA ARG A 97 5.48 23.45 17.66
C ARG A 97 5.02 23.53 19.11
N ARG A 98 5.31 24.63 19.81
CA ARG A 98 4.96 24.83 21.22
C ARG A 98 3.55 25.36 21.43
N ALA A 99 2.92 25.96 20.40
CA ALA A 99 1.49 26.22 20.43
C ALA A 99 0.76 24.87 20.42
N ALA A 100 -0.10 24.63 21.41
CA ALA A 100 -0.49 23.33 21.97
C ALA A 100 -1.19 22.29 21.05
N GLN A 101 -1.14 22.42 19.73
CA GLN A 101 -1.76 21.50 18.76
C GLN A 101 -0.85 21.11 17.58
N TYR A 102 0.36 21.68 17.47
CA TYR A 102 1.22 21.51 16.30
C TYR A 102 2.06 20.21 16.32
N ALA A 103 2.34 19.62 17.50
CA ALA A 103 3.08 18.36 17.59
C ALA A 103 2.35 17.19 16.88
N HIS A 104 1.03 17.10 17.03
CA HIS A 104 0.21 16.09 16.35
C HIS A 104 0.11 16.33 14.84
N CYS A 105 0.01 17.59 14.41
CA CYS A 105 -0.03 17.95 12.99
C CYS A 105 1.30 17.65 12.28
N HIS A 106 2.44 17.92 12.92
CA HIS A 106 3.75 17.61 12.34
C HIS A 106 4.02 16.10 12.29
N ALA A 107 3.60 15.34 13.30
CA ALA A 107 3.68 13.88 13.28
C ALA A 107 2.86 13.27 12.14
N ALA A 108 1.66 13.80 11.86
CA ALA A 108 0.84 13.40 10.73
C ALA A 108 1.52 13.73 9.39
N ARG A 109 2.11 14.91 9.24
CA ARG A 109 2.84 15.30 8.03
C ARG A 109 4.06 14.41 7.75
N ASP A 110 4.85 14.11 8.78
CA ASP A 110 6.02 13.24 8.66
C ASP A 110 5.62 11.80 8.26
N ALA A 111 4.46 11.32 8.73
CA ALA A 111 3.91 10.02 8.33
C ALA A 111 3.50 10.01 6.84
N ILE A 112 2.81 11.04 6.37
CA ILE A 112 2.39 11.17 4.97
C ILE A 112 3.60 11.29 4.03
N SER A 113 4.60 12.09 4.40
CA SER A 113 5.81 12.28 3.59
C SER A 113 6.61 10.97 3.44
N LYS A 114 6.74 10.19 4.52
CA LYS A 114 7.35 8.85 4.46
C LYS A 114 6.56 7.89 3.57
N HIS A 115 5.23 7.92 3.64
CA HIS A 115 4.41 7.06 2.79
C HIS A 115 4.51 7.44 1.32
N ARG A 116 4.55 8.72 0.99
CA ARG A 116 4.71 9.20 -0.38
C ARG A 116 6.07 8.85 -0.97
N ALA A 117 7.15 8.97 -0.18
CA ALA A 117 8.49 8.55 -0.61
C ALA A 117 8.57 7.04 -0.92
N LEU A 118 7.81 6.20 -0.20
CA LEU A 118 7.72 4.77 -0.49
C LEU A 118 7.00 4.51 -1.82
N ILE A 119 5.88 5.20 -2.06
CA ILE A 119 5.10 5.12 -3.32
C ILE A 119 5.94 5.59 -4.51
N ASP A 120 6.70 6.68 -4.37
CA ASP A 120 7.54 7.21 -5.42
C ASP A 120 8.78 6.33 -5.69
N SER A 121 9.30 5.63 -4.67
CA SER A 121 10.38 4.66 -4.85
C SER A 121 9.95 3.41 -5.63
N ASP A 122 8.67 3.02 -5.51
CA ASP A 122 8.08 1.92 -6.28
C ASP A 122 7.80 2.32 -7.74
N ASN A 123 7.46 3.59 -8.00
CA ASN A 123 7.28 4.12 -9.35
C ASN A 123 8.61 4.38 -10.09
N GLY A 124 9.71 4.62 -9.37
CA GLY A 124 11.05 4.80 -9.94
C GLY A 124 11.74 3.49 -10.39
N ALA A 125 11.19 2.33 -10.04
CA ALA A 125 11.74 1.02 -10.44
C ALA A 125 11.33 0.57 -11.85
N GLN A 126 10.47 1.31 -12.55
CA GLN A 126 10.22 1.10 -13.98
C GLN A 126 11.25 1.85 -14.83
N HIS A 127 12.48 1.34 -14.83
CA HIS A 127 13.44 1.64 -15.88
C HIS A 127 12.94 1.01 -17.19
N PRO A 128 12.77 1.75 -18.30
CA PRO A 128 12.74 1.13 -19.60
C PRO A 128 14.17 0.67 -19.91
N THR A 129 14.41 -0.64 -19.71
CA THR A 129 15.41 -1.38 -20.47
C THR A 129 15.07 -1.26 -21.95
N HIS A 130 15.79 -0.40 -22.66
CA HIS A 130 16.04 -0.61 -24.07
C HIS A 130 17.54 -0.48 -24.33
N CYS A 131 18.23 -1.61 -24.11
CA CYS A 131 19.39 -1.94 -24.91
C CYS A 131 18.89 -2.09 -26.35
N LEU A 132 19.36 -1.26 -27.28
CA LEU A 132 19.35 -1.57 -28.70
C LEU A 132 20.75 -2.11 -29.06
N PRO A 133 20.86 -3.24 -29.75
CA PRO A 133 22.13 -3.71 -30.27
C PRO A 133 22.41 -2.97 -31.59
N GLU A 134 23.48 -2.17 -31.63
CA GLU A 134 23.99 -1.61 -32.88
C GLU A 134 25.06 -2.53 -33.45
N ALA A 135 24.60 -3.66 -34.00
CA ALA A 135 25.32 -4.38 -35.03
C ALA A 135 24.77 -3.90 -36.38
N LEU A 136 25.42 -2.91 -36.99
CA LEU A 136 25.50 -2.61 -38.44
C LEU A 136 25.99 -1.17 -38.66
N ARG A 137 27.31 -0.96 -38.62
CA ARG A 137 28.09 -0.20 -39.61
C ARG A 137 29.58 -0.21 -39.25
#